data_AF-A0A971N098-F1
#
_entry.id   AF-A0A971N098-F1
#
_cell.length_a   1.000
_cell.length_b   1.000
_cell.length_c   1.000
_cell.angle_alpha   90.00
_cell.angle_beta   90.00
_cell.angle_gamma   90.00
#
_symmetry.space_group_name_H-M   'P 1'
#
loop_
_entity.id
_entity.type
_entity.pdbx_description
1 polymer ?
#
loop_
_entity_poly.entity_id
_entity_poly.type
_entity_poly.pdbx_seq_one_letter_code
_entity_poly.pdbx_strand_id
1 'polypeptide(L)'
;MDQYLSLAAGLKDLLQAADGFIRAERFTSLANEGKILSLSVWESEEAVSRWRQLAEHRHSQQQGRETMFKSFRITVASKLRTYTMDERDEAPQDSNEFFSK
;
A
#
# COMPACT_ATOMS: atom_id res chain seq x y z
N MET A 1 16.29 6.38 -6.22
CA MET A 1 15.17 6.66 -5.29
C MET A 1 14.33 7.82 -5.80
N ASP A 2 14.95 8.97 -6.06
CA ASP A 2 14.27 10.23 -6.37
C ASP A 2 13.39 10.17 -7.63
N GLN A 3 13.85 9.51 -8.70
CA GLN A 3 13.05 9.32 -9.91
C GLN A 3 11.75 8.55 -9.63
N TYR A 4 11.82 7.49 -8.82
CA TYR A 4 10.63 6.74 -8.41
C TYR A 4 9.68 7.60 -7.57
N LEU A 5 10.22 8.38 -6.62
CA LEU A 5 9.41 9.25 -5.77
C LEU A 5 8.72 10.36 -6.57
N SER A 6 9.40 10.93 -7.57
CA SER A 6 8.84 11.94 -8.47
C SER A 6 7.71 11.36 -9.33
N LEU A 7 7.94 10.19 -9.93
CA LEU A 7 6.91 9.48 -10.71
C LEU A 7 5.69 9.15 -9.84
N ALA A 8 5.92 8.68 -8.61
CA ALA A 8 4.84 8.37 -7.68
C ALA A 8 4.10 9.62 -7.19
N ALA A 9 4.76 10.77 -7.09
CA ALA A 9 4.12 12.05 -6.79
C ALA A 9 3.20 12.49 -7.94
N GLY A 10 3.61 12.28 -9.19
CA GLY A 10 2.77 12.57 -10.37
C GLY A 10 1.48 11.76 -10.45
N LEU A 11 1.43 10.57 -9.83
CA LEU A 11 0.23 9.75 -9.74
C LEU A 11 -0.63 10.03 -8.51
N LYS A 12 -0.19 10.90 -7.58
CA LYS A 12 -0.82 11.04 -6.26
C LYS A 12 -2.29 11.44 -6.36
N ASP A 13 -2.58 12.46 -7.15
CA ASP A 13 -3.94 13.01 -7.25
C ASP A 13 -4.88 12.02 -7.95
N LEU A 14 -4.39 11.34 -8.99
CA LEU A 14 -5.12 10.25 -9.67
C LEU A 14 -5.42 9.08 -8.71
N LEU A 15 -4.44 8.71 -7.89
CA LEU A 15 -4.60 7.64 -6.90
C LEU A 15 -5.62 8.03 -5.84
N GLN A 16 -5.58 9.28 -5.34
CA GLN A 16 -6.52 9.78 -4.34
C GLN A 16 -7.96 9.88 -4.88
N ALA A 17 -8.12 10.14 -6.17
CA ALA A 17 -9.42 10.19 -6.84
C ALA A 17 -9.92 8.81 -7.32
N ALA A 18 -9.12 7.76 -7.18
CA ALA A 18 -9.49 6.44 -7.66
C ALA A 18 -10.63 5.85 -6.81
N ASP A 19 -11.66 5.36 -7.50
CA ASP A 19 -12.80 4.70 -6.86
C ASP A 19 -12.35 3.51 -6.00
N GLY A 20 -12.82 3.45 -4.76
CA GLY A 20 -12.45 2.45 -3.76
C GLY A 20 -11.05 2.59 -3.17
N PHE A 21 -10.34 3.70 -3.40
CA PHE A 21 -9.09 4.00 -2.71
C PHE A 21 -9.35 4.45 -1.27
N ILE A 22 -8.66 3.82 -0.29
CA ILE A 22 -8.79 4.18 1.12
C ILE A 22 -7.59 5.02 1.56
N ARG A 23 -6.37 4.49 1.38
CA ARG A 23 -5.12 5.17 1.78
C ARG A 23 -3.90 4.54 1.14
N ALA A 24 -2.79 5.28 1.11
CA ALA A 24 -1.49 4.75 0.76
C ALA A 24 -0.38 5.35 1.62
N GLU A 25 0.63 4.54 1.91
CA GLU A 25 1.78 4.88 2.73
C GLU A 25 3.06 4.33 2.10
N ARG A 26 4.19 4.92 2.47
CA ARG A 26 5.52 4.47 2.07
C ARG A 26 6.43 4.33 3.29
N PHE A 27 7.18 3.24 3.31
CA PHE A 27 8.13 2.92 4.37
C PHE A 27 9.48 2.55 3.77
N THR A 28 10.55 2.85 4.48
CA THR A 28 11.90 2.39 4.13
C THR A 28 12.32 1.26 5.08
N SER A 29 13.07 0.29 4.55
CA SER A 29 13.55 -0.83 5.35
C SER A 29 14.74 -0.40 6.21
N LEU A 30 14.62 -0.58 7.53
CA LEU A 30 15.74 -0.36 8.46
C LEU A 30 16.86 -1.39 8.30
N ALA A 31 16.53 -2.61 7.86
CA ALA A 31 17.49 -3.72 7.72
C ALA A 31 18.10 -3.86 6.31
N ASN A 32 17.56 -3.15 5.32
CA ASN A 32 17.98 -3.27 3.91
C ASN A 32 17.94 -1.90 3.28
N GLU A 33 19.09 -1.22 3.26
CA GLU A 33 19.20 0.11 2.69
C GLU A 33 18.71 0.13 1.23
N GLY A 34 17.99 1.20 0.86
CA GLY A 34 17.42 1.35 -0.47
C GLY A 34 16.15 0.55 -0.75
N LYS A 35 15.72 -0.36 0.14
CA LYS A 35 14.46 -1.09 -0.01
C LYS A 35 13.29 -0.27 0.51
N ILE A 36 12.25 -0.13 -0.31
CA ILE A 36 11.01 0.59 0.00
C ILE A 36 9.84 -0.39 0.01
N LEU A 37 8.87 -0.15 0.89
CA LEU A 37 7.53 -0.71 0.82
C LEU A 37 6.54 0.41 0.46
N SER A 38 5.80 0.22 -0.62
CA SER A 38 4.60 1.02 -0.92
C SER A 38 3.38 0.18 -0.56
N LEU A 39 2.63 0.63 0.43
CA LEU A 39 1.40 -0.02 0.90
C LEU A 39 0.21 0.82 0.47
N SER A 40 -0.76 0.20 -0.20
CA SER A 40 -2.04 0.83 -0.54
C SER A 40 -3.17 -0.04 -0.05
N VAL A 41 -4.18 0.57 0.56
CA VAL A 41 -5.38 -0.08 1.05
C VAL A 41 -6.55 0.36 0.18
N TRP A 42 -7.36 -0.61 -0.20
CA TRP A 42 -8.46 -0.46 -1.13
C TRP A 42 -9.69 -1.18 -0.57
N GLU A 43 -10.87 -0.71 -0.95
CA GLU A 43 -12.14 -1.31 -0.56
C GLU A 43 -12.31 -2.73 -1.10
N SER A 44 -11.83 -3.00 -2.32
CA SER A 44 -11.98 -4.30 -2.97
C SER A 44 -10.90 -4.59 -4.03
N GLU A 45 -10.78 -5.86 -4.44
CA GLU A 45 -9.87 -6.26 -5.53
C GLU A 45 -10.31 -5.68 -6.88
N GLU A 46 -11.61 -5.46 -7.08
CA GLU A 46 -12.14 -4.83 -8.29
C GLU A 46 -11.70 -3.37 -8.39
N ALA A 47 -11.67 -2.63 -7.27
CA ALA A 47 -11.14 -1.26 -7.21
C ALA A 47 -9.64 -1.24 -7.58
N VAL A 48 -8.86 -2.17 -7.01
CA VAL A 48 -7.44 -2.35 -7.37
C VAL A 48 -7.27 -2.66 -8.87
N SER A 49 -8.13 -3.50 -9.43
CA SER A 49 -8.10 -3.86 -10.85
C SER A 49 -8.36 -2.65 -11.74
N ARG A 50 -9.36 -1.81 -11.42
CA ARG A 50 -9.63 -0.55 -12.13
C ARG A 50 -8.42 0.38 -12.10
N TRP A 51 -7.83 0.59 -10.92
CA TRP A 51 -6.62 1.40 -10.78
C TRP A 51 -5.44 0.86 -11.59
N ARG A 52 -5.22 -0.47 -11.59
CA ARG A 52 -4.16 -1.12 -12.38
C ARG A 52 -4.34 -1.01 -13.88
N GLN A 53 -5.56 -0.78 -14.35
CA GLN A 53 -5.89 -0.68 -15.77
C GLN A 53 -5.70 0.73 -16.32
N LEU A 54 -5.63 1.77 -15.48
CA LEU A 54 -5.37 3.15 -15.91
C LEU A 54 -4.05 3.26 -16.69
N ALA A 55 -4.09 4.00 -17.79
CA ALA A 55 -2.97 4.11 -18.72
C ALA A 55 -1.75 4.78 -18.07
N GLU A 56 -1.98 5.83 -17.28
CA GLU A 56 -0.98 6.57 -16.52
C GLU A 56 -0.26 5.65 -15.55
N HIS A 57 -1.02 4.84 -14.81
CA HIS A 57 -0.44 3.88 -13.87
C HIS A 57 0.35 2.78 -14.59
N ARG A 58 -0.14 2.25 -15.73
CA ARG A 58 0.63 1.30 -16.55
C ARG A 58 1.92 1.90 -17.08
N HIS A 59 1.89 3.15 -17.52
CA HIS A 59 3.08 3.86 -18.00
C HIS A 59 4.12 4.00 -16.88
N SER A 60 3.69 4.43 -15.69
CA SER A 60 4.58 4.48 -14.53
C SER A 60 5.13 3.10 -14.14
N GLN A 61 4.32 2.03 -14.22
CA GLN A 61 4.82 0.67 -13.97
C GLN A 61 5.87 0.24 -14.98
N GLN A 62 5.69 0.58 -16.26
CA GLN A 62 6.66 0.29 -17.31
C GLN A 62 8.00 0.99 -17.02
N GLN A 63 7.97 2.30 -16.79
CA GLN A 63 9.18 3.08 -16.47
C GLN A 63 9.88 2.53 -15.22
N GLY A 64 9.12 2.18 -14.18
CA GLY A 64 9.65 1.60 -12.96
C GLY A 64 10.37 0.27 -13.19
N ARG A 65 9.79 -0.61 -14.03
CA ARG A 65 10.36 -1.92 -14.40
C ARG A 65 11.65 -1.80 -15.22
N GLU A 66 11.69 -0.85 -16.14
CA GLU A 66 12.80 -0.72 -17.09
C GLU A 66 14.02 -0.04 -16.46
N THR A 67 13.80 0.94 -15.57
CA THR A 67 14.87 1.88 -15.19
C THR A 67 15.07 2.10 -13.70
N MET A 68 14.08 1.80 -12.85
CA MET A 68 14.10 2.26 -11.45
C MET A 68 14.35 1.16 -10.42
N PHE A 69 13.86 -0.05 -10.68
CA PHE A 69 13.95 -1.15 -9.73
C PHE A 69 14.89 -2.26 -10.19
N LYS A 70 15.85 -2.62 -9.33
CA LYS A 70 16.63 -3.86 -9.51
C LYS A 70 15.75 -5.11 -9.46
N SER A 71 14.74 -5.10 -8.58
CA SER A 71 13.72 -6.16 -8.45
C SER A 71 12.54 -5.65 -7.61
N PHE A 72 11.38 -6.28 -7.70
CA PHE A 72 10.22 -5.98 -6.86
C PHE A 72 9.37 -7.23 -6.61
N ARG A 73 8.51 -7.16 -5.58
CA ARG A 73 7.48 -8.15 -5.27
C ARG A 73 6.16 -7.41 -5.00
N ILE A 74 5.07 -7.93 -5.56
CA ILE A 74 3.71 -7.47 -5.26
C ILE A 74 3.00 -8.59 -4.54
N THR A 75 2.37 -8.27 -3.41
CA THR A 75 1.52 -9.18 -2.64
C THR A 75 0.17 -8.50 -2.44
N VAL A 76 -0.91 -9.22 -2.71
CA VAL A 76 -2.28 -8.79 -2.41
C VAL A 76 -2.79 -9.63 -1.24
N ALA A 77 -3.38 -8.99 -0.24
CA ALA A 77 -3.88 -9.64 0.97
C ALA A 77 -5.20 -9.00 1.40
N SER A 78 -6.08 -9.79 2.02
CA SER A 78 -7.35 -9.35 2.60
C SER A 78 -7.21 -9.11 4.11
N LYS A 79 -7.96 -8.13 4.64
CA LYS A 79 -8.06 -7.90 6.09
C LYS A 79 -8.66 -9.13 6.77
N LEU A 80 -7.97 -9.68 7.77
CA LEU A 80 -8.55 -10.65 8.69
C LEU A 80 -9.10 -9.99 9.95
N ARG A 81 -8.39 -8.99 10.47
CA ARG A 81 -8.75 -8.22 11.67
C ARG A 81 -8.02 -6.86 11.69
N THR A 82 -8.59 -5.86 12.34
CA THR A 82 -8.02 -4.54 12.59
C THR A 82 -8.58 -4.01 13.91
N TYR A 83 -7.68 -3.63 14.80
CA TYR A 83 -8.00 -3.07 16.11
C TYR A 83 -6.91 -2.08 16.50
N THR A 84 -7.25 -1.13 17.36
CA THR A 84 -6.32 -0.12 17.88
C THR A 84 -6.08 -0.36 19.38
N MET A 85 -5.41 0.59 20.04
CA MET A 85 -5.30 0.58 21.49
C MET A 85 -6.68 0.68 22.14
N ASP A 86 -7.57 1.49 21.56
CA ASP A 86 -8.87 1.85 22.14
C ASP A 86 -10.04 1.08 21.49
N GLU A 87 -9.97 0.84 20.18
CA GLU A 87 -11.01 0.12 19.42
C GLU A 87 -10.63 -1.35 19.30
N ARG A 88 -11.17 -2.19 20.18
CA ARG A 88 -10.68 -3.56 20.39
C ARG A 88 -11.66 -4.68 20.00
N ASP A 89 -12.72 -4.37 19.27
CA ASP A 89 -13.77 -5.34 18.92
C ASP A 89 -13.25 -6.52 18.08
N GLU A 90 -12.28 -6.28 17.18
CA GLU A 90 -11.63 -7.34 16.38
C GLU A 90 -10.35 -7.91 17.03
N ALA A 91 -10.01 -7.48 18.26
CA ALA A 91 -8.82 -7.95 18.95
C ALA A 91 -9.00 -9.39 19.47
N PRO A 92 -7.93 -10.19 19.54
CA PRO A 92 -7.99 -11.54 20.12
C PRO A 92 -8.48 -11.51 21.57
N GLN A 93 -9.26 -12.52 21.95
CA GLN A 93 -9.82 -12.62 23.31
C GLN A 93 -8.72 -12.65 24.38
N ASP A 94 -7.68 -13.45 24.18
CA ASP A 94 -6.53 -13.55 25.09
C ASP A 94 -5.79 -12.21 25.24
N SER A 95 -5.72 -11.43 24.16
CA SER A 95 -5.16 -10.07 24.20
C SER A 95 -6.05 -9.12 25.00
N ASN A 96 -7.37 -9.18 24.84
CA ASN A 96 -8.31 -8.34 25.59
C ASN A 96 -8.26 -8.65 27.09
N GLU A 97 -8.25 -9.93 27.48
CA GLU A 97 -8.15 -10.34 28.88
C GLU A 97 -6.84 -9.88 29.55
N PHE A 98 -5.75 -9.82 28.79
CA PHE A 98 -4.47 -9.33 29.29
C PHE A 98 -4.47 -7.81 29.53
N PHE A 99 -5.03 -7.02 28.60
CA PHE A 99 -5.01 -5.56 28.65
C PHE A 99 -6.22 -4.91 29.37
N SER A 100 -7.22 -5.70 29.79
CA SER A 100 -8.37 -5.20 30.56
C SER A 100 -8.10 -5.03 32.07
N LYS A 101 -6.84 -5.09 32.51
CA LYS A 101 -6.39 -4.91 33.90
C LYS A 101 -5.74 -3.56 34.09
#